data_AF-A0A3P8UED4-F1
#
_entry.id   AF-A0A3P8UED4-F1
#
_cell.length_a   1.000
_cell.length_b   1.000
_cell.length_c   1.000
_cell.angle_alpha   90.00
_cell.angle_beta   90.00
_cell.angle_gamma   90.00
#
_symmetry.space_group_name_H-M   'P 1'
#
loop_
_entity.id
_entity.type
_entity.pdbx_description
1 polymer ?
#
loop_
_entity_poly.entity_id
_entity_poly.type
_entity_poly.pdbx_seq_one_letter_code
_entity_poly.pdbx_strand_id
1 'polypeptide(L)'
;MFLPHIGLSELEDECFSKILPKAVTVFHSMMKEIIDQVGRLSSQNTELCGFLRNILQGMMQIIDALSTCVRHVGSFEEAPDLEAIRSLPTCILKVLRETFQHCKDSEVLYCGRLSLVADLLQGLFKDAYSLQKGLLDLKHCRDRPIIDLTD
;
A
#
# COMPACT_ATOMS: atom_id res chain seq x y z
N MET A 1 -17.06 20.52 -2.32
CA MET A 1 -16.62 19.13 -2.58
C MET A 1 -17.81 18.40 -3.18
N PHE A 2 -17.76 18.00 -4.46
CA PHE A 2 -18.92 17.64 -5.31
C PHE A 2 -19.10 16.14 -5.53
N LEU A 3 -19.10 15.33 -4.47
CA LEU A 3 -19.71 14.00 -4.56
C LEU A 3 -20.56 13.80 -3.30
N PRO A 4 -21.85 14.21 -3.34
CA PRO A 4 -22.76 13.99 -2.25
C PRO A 4 -23.04 12.48 -2.15
N HIS A 5 -22.78 11.90 -0.99
CA HIS A 5 -23.33 10.62 -0.54
C HIS A 5 -23.09 9.40 -1.45
N ILE A 6 -21.87 9.19 -1.96
CA ILE A 6 -21.48 7.84 -2.42
C ILE A 6 -21.34 6.97 -1.16
N GLY A 7 -22.25 6.00 -1.00
CA GLY A 7 -22.18 5.03 0.08
C GLY A 7 -20.97 4.12 -0.05
N LEU A 8 -20.52 3.50 1.04
CA LEU A 8 -19.33 2.62 1.02
C LEU A 8 -19.51 1.43 0.07
N SER A 9 -20.73 0.91 -0.10
CA SER A 9 -21.01 -0.16 -1.08
C SER A 9 -20.83 0.31 -2.53
N GLU A 10 -21.27 1.51 -2.87
CA GLU A 10 -21.11 2.05 -4.23
C GLU A 10 -19.65 2.40 -4.50
N LEU A 11 -18.93 2.93 -3.49
CA LEU A 11 -17.48 3.13 -3.56
C LEU A 11 -16.73 1.81 -3.76
N GLU A 12 -17.15 0.75 -3.07
CA GLU A 12 -16.59 -0.59 -3.28
C GLU A 12 -16.79 -1.06 -4.72
N ASP A 13 -18.04 -1.07 -5.18
CA ASP A 13 -18.43 -1.68 -6.45
C ASP A 13 -17.92 -0.87 -7.65
N GLU A 14 -18.01 0.45 -7.61
CA GLU A 14 -17.65 1.30 -8.75
C GLU A 14 -16.18 1.71 -8.78
N CYS A 15 -15.51 1.78 -7.63
CA CYS A 15 -14.14 2.27 -7.54
C CYS A 15 -13.18 1.18 -7.07
N PHE A 16 -13.31 0.69 -5.83
CA PHE A 16 -12.29 -0.16 -5.22
C PHE A 16 -12.14 -1.52 -5.90
N SER A 17 -13.25 -2.20 -6.21
CA SER A 17 -13.24 -3.50 -6.87
C SER A 17 -12.61 -3.45 -8.26
N LYS A 18 -12.68 -2.30 -8.95
CA LYS A 18 -12.18 -2.12 -10.32
C LYS A 18 -10.74 -1.57 -10.36
N ILE A 19 -10.40 -0.66 -9.45
CA ILE A 19 -9.13 0.09 -9.46
C ILE A 19 -8.06 -0.62 -8.63
N LEU A 20 -8.39 -1.13 -7.44
CA LEU A 20 -7.40 -1.73 -6.55
C LEU A 20 -6.70 -2.96 -7.14
N PRO A 21 -7.37 -3.87 -7.87
CA PRO A 21 -6.66 -4.97 -8.53
C PRO A 21 -5.63 -4.49 -9.54
N LYS A 22 -5.90 -3.36 -10.22
CA LYS A 22 -4.93 -2.73 -11.14
C LYS A 22 -3.77 -2.12 -10.37
N ALA A 23 -4.03 -1.48 -9.23
CA ALA A 23 -2.99 -0.96 -8.35
C ALA A 23 -2.04 -2.07 -7.88
N VAL A 24 -2.57 -3.23 -7.46
CA VAL A 24 -1.75 -4.42 -7.13
C VAL A 24 -0.93 -4.88 -8.33
N THR A 25 -1.53 -4.90 -9.53
CA THR A 25 -0.83 -5.33 -10.76
C THR A 25 0.33 -4.39 -11.11
N VAL A 26 0.13 -3.07 -10.99
CA VAL A 26 1.17 -2.07 -11.22
C VAL A 26 2.27 -2.21 -10.17
N PHE A 27 1.90 -2.34 -8.89
CA PHE A 27 2.86 -2.55 -7.80
C PHE A 27 3.72 -3.80 -8.02
N HIS A 28 3.08 -4.91 -8.41
CA HIS A 28 3.76 -6.15 -8.72
C HIS A 28 4.70 -6.02 -9.94
N SER A 29 4.28 -5.27 -10.95
CA SER A 29 5.10 -5.02 -12.14
C SER A 29 6.34 -4.20 -11.80
N MET A 30 6.20 -3.15 -10.98
CA MET A 30 7.31 -2.36 -10.43
C MET A 30 8.29 -3.25 -9.66
N MET A 31 7.78 -4.15 -8.80
CA MET A 31 8.59 -5.11 -8.07
C MET A 31 9.39 -6.04 -9.00
N LYS A 32 8.75 -6.55 -10.04
CA LYS A 32 9.39 -7.40 -11.05
C LYS A 32 10.47 -6.64 -11.82
N GLU A 33 10.22 -5.38 -12.17
CA GLU A 33 11.22 -4.53 -12.83
C GLU A 33 12.44 -4.30 -11.96
N ILE A 34 12.28 -4.08 -10.65
CA ILE A 34 13.41 -4.00 -9.72
C ILE A 34 14.25 -5.29 -9.80
N ILE A 35 13.61 -6.46 -9.72
CA ILE A 35 14.33 -7.75 -9.74
C ILE A 35 15.10 -7.95 -11.06
N ASP A 36 14.46 -7.66 -12.21
CA ASP A 36 15.09 -7.81 -13.54
C ASP A 36 16.29 -6.87 -13.70
N GLN A 37 16.15 -5.64 -13.23
CA GLN A 37 17.16 -4.59 -13.40
C GLN A 37 18.30 -4.69 -12.39
N VAL A 38 18.02 -5.15 -11.18
CA VAL A 38 19.05 -5.41 -10.17
C VAL A 38 20.01 -6.51 -10.61
N GLY A 39 19.54 -7.53 -11.33
CA GLY A 39 20.41 -8.52 -11.97
C GLY A 39 21.35 -7.96 -13.05
N ARG A 40 21.07 -6.75 -13.54
CA ARG A 40 21.82 -6.06 -14.61
C ARG A 40 22.73 -4.95 -14.07
N LEU A 41 22.82 -4.78 -12.75
CA LEU A 41 23.65 -3.77 -12.08
C LEU A 41 25.15 -4.05 -12.29
N SER A 42 25.78 -3.38 -13.27
CA SER A 42 27.25 -3.21 -13.32
C SER A 42 27.67 -1.97 -12.51
N SER A 43 28.91 -1.92 -12.02
CA SER A 43 29.38 -0.98 -10.98
C SER A 43 29.39 0.51 -11.35
N GLN A 44 29.00 0.88 -12.57
CA GLN A 44 29.13 2.26 -13.09
C GLN A 44 27.81 2.88 -13.59
N ASN A 45 26.68 2.18 -13.44
CA ASN A 45 25.46 2.57 -14.14
C ASN A 45 24.57 3.52 -13.29
N THR A 46 24.90 4.81 -13.29
CA THR A 46 24.14 5.86 -12.59
C THR A 46 22.69 5.97 -13.06
N GLU A 47 22.42 5.67 -14.33
CA GLU A 47 21.07 5.62 -14.90
C GLU A 47 20.22 4.53 -14.24
N LEU A 48 20.82 3.37 -13.99
CA LEU A 48 20.16 2.24 -13.32
C LEU A 48 19.84 2.56 -11.86
N CYS A 49 20.72 3.31 -11.18
CA CYS A 49 20.44 3.82 -9.83
C CYS A 49 19.24 4.77 -9.83
N GLY A 50 19.20 5.74 -10.76
CA GLY A 50 18.07 6.65 -10.92
C GLY A 50 16.76 5.91 -11.21
N PHE A 51 16.82 4.90 -12.09
CA PHE A 51 15.67 4.05 -12.41
C PHE A 51 15.13 3.31 -11.19
N LEU A 52 15.98 2.64 -10.41
CA LEU A 52 15.57 1.93 -9.20
C LEU A 52 14.95 2.86 -8.16
N ARG A 53 15.55 4.04 -7.98
CA ARG A 53 15.01 5.07 -7.07
C ARG A 53 13.63 5.55 -7.53
N ASN A 54 13.44 5.77 -8.84
CA ASN A 54 12.13 6.14 -9.40
C ASN A 54 11.06 5.07 -9.16
N ILE A 55 11.39 3.78 -9.34
CA ILE A 55 10.43 2.70 -9.05
C ILE A 55 10.07 2.68 -7.57
N LEU A 56 11.07 2.70 -6.68
CA LEU A 56 10.84 2.67 -5.23
C LEU A 56 9.97 3.85 -4.78
N GLN A 57 10.19 5.04 -5.34
CA GLN A 57 9.34 6.19 -5.10
C GLN A 57 7.91 6.00 -5.61
N GLY A 58 7.73 5.40 -6.80
CA GLY A 58 6.40 5.05 -7.32
C GLY A 58 5.66 4.06 -6.40
N MET A 59 6.37 3.08 -5.84
CA MET A 59 5.80 2.16 -4.86
C MET A 59 5.36 2.87 -3.57
N MET A 60 6.16 3.83 -3.08
CA MET A 60 5.79 4.65 -1.93
C MET A 60 4.52 5.45 -2.19
N GLN A 61 4.35 6.01 -3.40
CA GLN A 61 3.13 6.73 -3.78
C GLN A 61 1.89 5.82 -3.76
N ILE A 62 2.01 4.57 -4.20
CA ILE A 62 0.90 3.61 -4.12
C ILE A 62 0.53 3.32 -2.66
N ILE A 63 1.52 3.13 -1.78
CA ILE A 63 1.29 2.91 -0.35
C ILE A 63 0.65 4.14 0.32
N ASP A 64 1.08 5.34 -0.02
CA ASP A 64 0.48 6.58 0.50
C ASP A 64 -0.96 6.78 0.01
N ALA A 65 -1.24 6.49 -1.26
CA ALA A 65 -2.59 6.52 -1.82
C ALA A 65 -3.52 5.52 -1.09
N LEU A 66 -3.04 4.29 -0.83
CA LEU A 66 -3.76 3.30 -0.05
C LEU A 66 -3.98 3.76 1.40
N SER A 67 -2.98 4.41 2.01
CA SER A 67 -3.08 4.98 3.36
C SER A 67 -4.14 6.07 3.43
N THR A 68 -4.22 6.91 2.41
CA THR A 68 -5.26 7.92 2.28
C THR A 68 -6.64 7.29 2.08
N CYS A 69 -6.76 6.21 1.31
CA CYS A 69 -8.00 5.45 1.20
C CYS A 69 -8.46 4.90 2.55
N VAL A 70 -7.56 4.28 3.32
CA VAL A 70 -7.86 3.76 4.67
C VAL A 70 -8.32 4.88 5.60
N ARG A 71 -7.62 6.02 5.61
CA ARG A 71 -7.97 7.18 6.44
C ARG A 71 -9.34 7.75 6.06
N HIS A 72 -9.63 7.81 4.76
CA HIS A 72 -10.92 8.28 4.26
C HIS A 72 -12.05 7.32 4.64
N VAL A 73 -11.89 6.02 4.39
CA VAL A 73 -12.87 4.99 4.77
C VAL A 73 -13.06 4.96 6.29
N GLY A 74 -12.01 5.14 7.09
CA GLY A 74 -12.09 5.22 8.55
C GLY A 74 -12.73 6.51 9.10
N SER A 75 -12.97 7.52 8.25
CA SER A 75 -13.64 8.77 8.64
C SER A 75 -15.16 8.73 8.51
N PHE A 76 -15.72 7.69 7.90
CA PHE A 76 -17.17 7.50 7.82
C PHE A 76 -17.71 7.08 9.20
N GLU A 77 -18.70 7.82 9.72
CA GLU A 77 -19.24 7.65 11.08
C GLU A 77 -20.12 6.39 11.24
N GLU A 78 -20.61 5.81 10.13
CA GLU A 78 -21.50 4.65 10.14
C GLU A 78 -20.70 3.33 10.07
N ALA A 79 -20.36 2.80 11.26
CA ALA A 79 -19.71 1.51 11.46
C ALA A 79 -20.32 0.29 10.71
N PRO A 80 -21.64 0.20 10.41
CA PRO A 80 -22.22 -0.95 9.71
C PRO A 80 -21.75 -1.10 8.25
N ASP A 81 -21.47 0.01 7.57
CA ASP A 81 -21.17 0.03 6.14
C ASP A 81 -19.70 -0.30 5.81
N LEU A 82 -18.83 -0.35 6.83
CA LEU A 82 -17.44 -0.81 6.70
C LEU A 82 -17.35 -2.31 6.35
N GLU A 83 -18.44 -3.07 6.50
CA GLU A 83 -18.55 -4.45 6.02
C GLU A 83 -18.61 -4.56 4.49
N ALA A 84 -19.02 -3.48 3.81
CA ALA A 84 -19.09 -3.44 2.36
C ALA A 84 -17.70 -3.38 1.71
N ILE A 85 -16.71 -2.79 2.38
CA ILE A 85 -15.36 -2.58 1.83
C ILE A 85 -14.49 -3.84 2.01
N ARG A 86 -14.38 -4.67 0.96
CA ARG A 86 -13.62 -5.93 1.01
C ARG A 86 -12.35 -5.91 0.15
N SER A 87 -12.37 -5.15 -0.93
CA SER A 87 -11.27 -5.04 -1.88
C SER A 87 -10.10 -4.28 -1.30
N LEU A 88 -10.35 -3.22 -0.50
CA LEU A 88 -9.31 -2.39 0.10
C LEU A 88 -8.42 -3.16 1.09
N PRO A 89 -8.95 -3.84 2.14
CA PRO A 89 -8.15 -4.68 3.02
C PRO A 89 -7.34 -5.73 2.25
N THR A 90 -7.96 -6.37 1.25
CA THR A 90 -7.32 -7.42 0.45
C THR A 90 -6.15 -6.88 -0.38
N CYS A 91 -6.34 -5.73 -1.04
CA CYS A 91 -5.30 -5.03 -1.80
C CYS A 91 -4.12 -4.66 -0.90
N ILE A 92 -4.41 -4.04 0.25
CA ILE A 92 -3.37 -3.60 1.20
C ILE A 92 -2.57 -4.80 1.70
N LEU A 93 -3.22 -5.89 2.09
CA LEU A 93 -2.51 -7.08 2.57
C LEU A 93 -1.56 -7.67 1.51
N LYS A 94 -1.94 -7.66 0.23
CA LYS A 94 -1.05 -8.09 -0.87
C LYS A 94 0.15 -7.16 -1.01
N VAL A 95 -0.09 -5.85 -1.08
CA VAL A 95 0.98 -4.84 -1.19
C VAL A 95 1.93 -4.92 0.00
N LEU A 96 1.42 -4.97 1.23
CA LEU A 96 2.23 -5.09 2.43
C LEU A 96 3.09 -6.36 2.44
N ARG A 97 2.50 -7.50 2.06
CA ARG A 97 3.23 -8.77 1.98
C ARG A 97 4.41 -8.67 1.01
N GLU A 98 4.19 -8.12 -0.17
CA GLU A 98 5.24 -7.94 -1.18
C GLU A 98 6.30 -6.94 -0.72
N THR A 99 5.90 -5.80 -0.13
CA THR A 99 6.82 -4.80 0.40
C THR A 99 7.71 -5.36 1.51
N PHE A 100 7.13 -6.03 2.51
CA PHE A 100 7.93 -6.57 3.61
C PHE A 100 8.84 -7.69 3.16
N GLN A 101 8.40 -8.51 2.20
CA GLN A 101 9.27 -9.51 1.58
C GLN A 101 10.44 -8.86 0.84
N HIS A 102 10.19 -7.80 0.06
CA HIS A 102 11.25 -7.02 -0.61
C HIS A 102 12.27 -6.47 0.38
N CYS A 103 11.80 -5.83 1.45
CA CYS A 103 12.68 -5.27 2.48
C CYS A 103 13.53 -6.37 3.14
N LYS A 104 12.94 -7.55 3.38
CA LYS A 104 13.65 -8.71 3.95
C LYS A 104 14.73 -9.24 3.01
N ASP A 105 14.44 -9.34 1.72
CA ASP A 105 15.37 -9.89 0.73
C ASP A 105 16.34 -8.82 0.18
N SER A 106 16.18 -7.56 0.57
CA SER A 106 16.89 -6.42 -0.01
C SER A 106 18.42 -6.53 0.07
N GLU A 107 18.97 -7.03 1.17
CA GLU A 107 20.42 -7.18 1.34
C GLU A 107 21.03 -8.12 0.28
N VAL A 108 20.36 -9.24 0.02
CA VAL A 108 20.77 -10.23 -0.98
C VAL A 108 20.48 -9.69 -2.39
N LEU A 109 19.29 -9.11 -2.59
CA LEU A 109 18.83 -8.64 -3.88
C LEU A 109 19.77 -7.56 -4.43
N TYR A 110 20.08 -6.51 -3.66
CA TYR A 110 20.92 -5.42 -4.13
C TYR A 110 22.44 -5.71 -4.11
N CYS A 111 22.88 -6.94 -3.79
CA CYS A 111 24.26 -7.42 -3.93
C CYS A 111 25.33 -6.43 -3.42
N GLY A 112 25.19 -5.95 -2.19
CA GLY A 112 26.14 -5.00 -1.57
C GLY A 112 25.98 -3.53 -1.99
N ARG A 113 24.99 -3.22 -2.85
CA ARG A 113 24.66 -1.85 -3.30
C ARG A 113 23.40 -1.30 -2.65
N LEU A 114 22.98 -1.91 -1.55
CA LEU A 114 21.82 -1.49 -0.76
C LEU A 114 21.92 -0.01 -0.36
N SER A 115 23.14 0.48 -0.09
CA SER A 115 23.40 1.89 0.26
C SER A 115 22.90 2.90 -0.77
N LEU A 116 22.74 2.51 -2.04
CA LEU A 116 22.24 3.38 -3.09
C LEU A 116 20.74 3.68 -2.97
N VAL A 117 20.00 2.86 -2.23
CA VAL A 117 18.53 2.93 -2.11
C VAL A 117 18.04 2.72 -0.67
N ALA A 118 18.95 2.63 0.30
CA ALA A 118 18.65 2.30 1.68
C ALA A 118 17.69 3.32 2.33
N ASP A 119 17.85 4.59 2.01
CA ASP A 119 16.97 5.67 2.45
C ASP A 119 15.53 5.47 1.97
N LEU A 120 15.36 5.11 0.69
CA LEU A 120 14.04 4.83 0.10
C LEU A 120 13.43 3.54 0.63
N LEU A 121 14.22 2.48 0.82
CA LEU A 121 13.74 1.23 1.42
C LEU A 121 13.29 1.42 2.87
N GLN A 122 14.02 2.23 3.63
CA GLN A 122 13.63 2.59 5.00
C GLN A 122 12.31 3.38 5.01
N GLY A 123 12.16 4.35 4.09
CA GLY A 123 10.90 5.08 3.90
C GLY A 123 9.74 4.15 3.55
N LEU A 124 9.94 3.31 2.52
CA LEU A 124 8.97 2.32 2.07
C LEU A 124 8.50 1.39 3.20
N PHE A 125 9.44 0.91 4.02
CA PHE A 125 9.11 0.07 5.18
C PHE A 125 8.28 0.84 6.22
N LYS A 126 8.65 2.08 6.52
CA LYS A 126 7.94 2.93 7.50
C LYS A 126 6.51 3.24 7.03
N ASP A 127 6.33 3.56 5.76
CA ASP A 127 5.03 3.86 5.18
C ASP A 127 4.16 2.60 5.13
N ALA A 128 4.72 1.45 4.74
CA ALA A 128 4.03 0.16 4.78
C ALA A 128 3.60 -0.21 6.21
N TYR A 129 4.47 0.00 7.21
CA TYR A 129 4.13 -0.26 8.60
C TYR A 129 3.02 0.67 9.13
N SER A 130 3.04 1.93 8.69
CA SER A 130 2.00 2.91 9.04
C SER A 130 0.66 2.55 8.39
N LEU A 131 0.67 2.11 7.13
CA LEU A 131 -0.49 1.57 6.43
C LEU A 131 -1.04 0.31 7.13
N GLN A 132 -0.17 -0.60 7.55
CA GLN A 132 -0.55 -1.79 8.30
C GLN A 132 -1.29 -1.43 9.59
N LYS A 133 -0.78 -0.45 10.35
CA LYS A 133 -1.45 0.05 11.57
C LYS A 133 -2.81 0.64 11.25
N GLY A 134 -2.89 1.53 10.25
CA GLY A 134 -4.18 2.12 9.85
C GLY A 134 -5.21 1.06 9.43
N LEU A 135 -4.78 0.01 8.73
CA LEU A 135 -5.65 -1.11 8.38
C LEU A 135 -6.13 -1.88 9.61
N LEU A 136 -5.25 -2.12 10.58
CA LEU A 136 -5.62 -2.78 11.83
C LEU A 136 -6.60 -1.91 12.63
N ASP A 137 -6.36 -0.61 12.74
CA ASP A 137 -7.27 0.30 13.46
C ASP A 137 -8.66 0.33 12.81
N LEU A 138 -8.73 0.28 11.48
CA LEU A 138 -9.98 0.17 10.73
C LEU A 138 -10.72 -1.14 11.06
N LYS A 139 -10.00 -2.26 11.24
CA LYS A 139 -10.59 -3.52 11.71
C LYS A 139 -11.01 -3.46 13.19
N HIS A 140 -10.25 -2.83 14.07
CA HIS A 140 -10.65 -2.70 15.48
C HIS A 140 -11.88 -1.80 15.65
N CYS A 141 -12.11 -0.85 14.74
CA CYS A 141 -13.36 -0.09 14.71
C CYS A 141 -14.58 -0.99 14.41
N ARG A 142 -14.38 -2.08 13.64
CA ARG A 142 -15.40 -3.11 13.32
C ARG A 142 -15.77 -3.97 14.54
N ASP A 143 -14.82 -4.19 15.45
CA ASP A 143 -15.01 -5.02 16.65
C ASP A 143 -15.49 -4.23 17.87
N ARG A 144 -15.69 -2.90 17.76
CA ARG A 144 -16.34 -2.16 18.84
C ARG A 144 -17.80 -2.63 18.92
N PRO A 145 -18.24 -3.23 20.04
CA PRO A 145 -19.65 -3.45 20.22
C PRO A 145 -20.35 -2.09 20.15
N ILE A 146 -21.43 -2.03 19.36
CA ILE A 146 -22.43 -0.97 19.42
C ILE A 146 -23.03 -1.07 20.83
N ILE A 147 -22.35 -0.51 21.82
CA ILE A 147 -22.95 -0.18 23.11
C ILE A 147 -23.51 1.22 22.91
N ASP A 148 -24.55 1.31 22.08
CA ASP A 148 -25.40 2.48 22.05
C ASP A 148 -26.50 2.28 23.10
N LEU A 149 -26.48 3.17 24.08
CA LEU A 149 -27.66 3.90 24.55
C LEU A 149 -28.87 3.04 24.97
N THR A 150 -28.84 2.59 26.21
CA THR A 150 -30.01 2.38 27.09
C THR A 150 -29.43 2.36 28.50
N ASP A 151 -29.64 3.30 29.43
CA ASP A 151 -30.66 4.32 29.68
C ASP A 151 -30.02 5.65 30.13
#